data_AF-A0A7J0CSC8-F1
#
_entry.id   AF-A0A7J0CSC8-F1
#
_cell.length_a   1.000
_cell.length_b   1.000
_cell.length_c   1.000
_cell.angle_alpha   90.00
_cell.angle_beta   90.00
_cell.angle_gamma   90.00
#
_symmetry.space_group_name_H-M   'P 1'
#
loop_
_entity.id
_entity.type
_entity.pdbx_description
1 polymer ?
#
loop_
_entity_poly.entity_id
_entity_poly.type
_entity_poly.pdbx_seq_one_letter_code
_entity_poly.pdbx_strand_id
1 'polypeptide(L)'
;MSPVIEVHARARLITDGPLTRPVPVDLRYDAADDPRTVHITLPDGTDWAFGRDLLERGLRTPIERGAVRVWPCGRTQLIVELHSTDGVEVFQFEIRTLIRFLARTRAQAPATAAPPEGTAEKPPSRTTPRTDRGAQPAHG
;
A
#
# COMPACT_ATOMS: atom_id res chain seq x y z
N MET A 1 -22.78 -10.00 1.47
CA MET A 1 -21.57 -9.39 0.88
C MET A 1 -21.22 -8.14 1.68
N SER A 2 -20.02 -8.06 2.26
CA SER A 2 -19.48 -6.78 2.72
C SER A 2 -19.07 -5.97 1.49
N PRO A 3 -19.43 -4.67 1.38
CA PRO A 3 -19.11 -3.89 0.20
C PRO A 3 -17.63 -3.52 0.17
N VAL A 4 -16.99 -3.62 -0.98
CA VAL A 4 -15.61 -3.13 -1.18
C VAL A 4 -15.55 -1.64 -0.82
N ILE A 5 -14.51 -1.25 -0.08
CA ILE A 5 -14.22 0.15 0.20
C ILE A 5 -13.16 0.63 -0.77
N GLU A 6 -13.49 1.65 -1.56
CA GLU A 6 -12.56 2.36 -2.42
C GLU A 6 -12.58 3.85 -2.07
N VAL A 7 -11.38 4.45 -1.99
CA VAL A 7 -11.19 5.87 -1.73
C VAL A 7 -10.08 6.40 -2.63
N HIS A 8 -10.43 7.34 -3.50
CA HIS A 8 -9.44 8.12 -4.23
C HIS A 8 -8.73 9.08 -3.27
N ALA A 9 -7.40 9.03 -3.26
CA ALA A 9 -6.55 9.87 -2.44
C ALA A 9 -5.43 10.49 -3.28
N ARG A 10 -4.60 11.30 -2.62
CA ARG A 10 -3.35 11.81 -3.20
C ARG A 10 -2.20 11.33 -2.34
N ALA A 11 -1.19 10.78 -2.97
CA ALA A 11 0.11 10.52 -2.36
C ALA A 11 1.16 11.41 -3.02
N ARG A 12 2.27 11.72 -2.33
CA ARG A 12 3.49 12.12 -3.01
C ARG A 12 4.40 10.90 -3.09
N LEU A 13 4.80 10.55 -4.30
CA LEU A 13 5.79 9.51 -4.52
C LEU A 13 7.16 10.19 -4.62
N ILE A 14 8.10 9.76 -3.79
CA ILE A 14 9.49 10.17 -3.78
C ILE A 14 10.29 8.91 -4.12
N THR A 15 10.80 8.87 -5.34
CA THR A 15 11.77 7.86 -5.80
C THR A 15 13.09 8.55 -6.08
N ASP A 16 14.16 7.79 -6.38
CA ASP A 16 15.48 8.32 -6.79
C ASP A 16 15.45 9.17 -8.09
N GLY A 17 14.28 9.33 -8.72
CA GLY A 17 14.09 10.22 -9.87
C GLY A 17 13.78 11.67 -9.48
N PRO A 18 13.96 12.64 -10.40
CA PRO A 18 13.85 14.08 -10.12
C PRO A 18 12.41 14.61 -9.86
N LEU A 19 11.42 13.73 -9.64
CA LEU A 19 10.01 14.11 -9.59
C LEU A 19 9.35 13.69 -8.27
N THR A 20 9.45 14.54 -7.26
CA THR A 20 8.51 14.53 -6.13
C THR A 20 7.20 15.18 -6.56
N ARG A 21 6.28 14.41 -7.17
CA ARG A 21 4.97 14.93 -7.60
C ARG A 21 3.82 14.30 -6.82
N PRO A 22 2.77 15.06 -6.49
CA PRO A 22 1.51 14.47 -6.06
C PRO A 22 0.95 13.59 -7.17
N VAL A 23 0.63 12.34 -6.84
CA VAL A 23 -0.02 11.37 -7.71
C VAL A 23 -1.38 10.99 -7.13
N PRO A 24 -2.45 10.90 -7.95
CA PRO A 24 -3.69 10.28 -7.50
C PRO A 24 -3.43 8.79 -7.25
N VAL A 25 -4.04 8.25 -6.21
CA VAL A 25 -3.94 6.83 -5.84
C VAL A 25 -5.32 6.33 -5.40
N ASP A 26 -5.55 5.05 -5.60
CA ASP A 26 -6.75 4.37 -5.12
C ASP A 26 -6.43 3.51 -3.91
N LEU A 27 -7.07 3.83 -2.79
CA LEU A 27 -7.04 3.00 -1.58
C LEU A 27 -8.20 2.02 -1.66
N ARG A 28 -7.90 0.72 -1.73
CA ARG A 28 -8.91 -0.34 -1.82
C ARG A 28 -8.80 -1.31 -0.65
N TYR A 29 -9.95 -1.72 -0.13
CA TYR A 29 -10.09 -2.77 0.88
C TYR A 29 -11.27 -3.67 0.53
N ASP A 30 -11.02 -4.97 0.49
CA ASP A 30 -12.02 -6.00 0.26
C ASP A 30 -11.93 -7.05 1.37
N ALA A 31 -12.88 -7.01 2.31
CA ALA A 31 -12.90 -7.94 3.43
C ALA A 31 -13.16 -9.39 3.03
N ALA A 32 -13.77 -9.63 1.85
CA ALA A 32 -14.08 -10.97 1.37
C ALA A 32 -12.87 -11.62 0.68
N ASP A 33 -12.00 -10.80 0.08
CA ASP A 33 -10.75 -11.24 -0.55
C ASP A 33 -9.63 -11.43 0.50
N ASP A 34 -9.26 -10.36 1.20
CA ASP A 34 -8.31 -10.41 2.31
C ASP A 34 -8.58 -9.31 3.36
N PRO A 35 -9.15 -9.66 4.54
CA PRO A 35 -9.48 -8.69 5.57
C PRO A 35 -8.26 -8.05 6.26
N ARG A 36 -7.06 -8.56 6.02
CA ARG A 36 -5.81 -8.05 6.59
C ARG A 36 -5.04 -7.13 5.64
N THR A 37 -5.46 -7.00 4.40
CA THR A 37 -4.69 -6.29 3.37
C THR A 37 -5.40 -5.03 2.88
N VAL A 38 -4.64 -3.98 2.63
CA VAL A 38 -5.06 -2.73 1.98
C VAL A 38 -4.23 -2.59 0.71
N HIS A 39 -4.91 -2.31 -0.40
CA HIS A 39 -4.29 -2.06 -1.69
C HIS A 39 -4.16 -0.57 -1.95
N ILE A 40 -3.02 -0.18 -2.53
CA ILE A 40 -2.76 1.18 -3.01
C ILE A 40 -2.37 1.06 -4.48
N THR A 41 -3.27 1.50 -5.35
CA THR A 41 -3.07 1.43 -6.80
C THR A 41 -2.67 2.81 -7.34
N LEU A 42 -1.61 2.83 -8.14
CA LEU A 42 -1.13 4.02 -8.85
C LEU A 42 -1.79 4.12 -10.24
N PRO A 43 -1.76 5.30 -10.89
CA PRO A 43 -2.40 5.49 -12.19
C PRO A 43 -1.75 4.71 -13.34
N ASP A 44 -0.52 4.23 -13.15
CA ASP A 44 0.19 3.37 -14.10
C ASP A 44 -0.18 1.88 -13.95
N GLY A 45 -1.11 1.56 -13.04
CA GLY A 45 -1.57 0.20 -12.77
C GLY A 45 -0.69 -0.55 -11.76
N THR A 46 0.35 0.07 -11.21
CA THR A 46 1.15 -0.52 -10.13
C THR A 46 0.27 -0.64 -8.88
N ASP A 47 0.20 -1.83 -8.31
CA ASP A 47 -0.57 -2.11 -7.10
C ASP A 47 0.34 -2.59 -5.97
N TRP A 48 0.16 -1.98 -4.80
CA TRP A 48 0.88 -2.32 -3.57
C TRP A 48 -0.06 -2.83 -2.49
N ALA A 49 0.24 -4.01 -1.97
CA ALA A 49 -0.47 -4.61 -0.85
C ALA A 49 0.25 -4.32 0.48
N PHE A 50 -0.48 -3.76 1.45
CA PHE A 50 0.02 -3.48 2.79
C PHE A 50 -0.84 -4.15 3.85
N GLY A 51 -0.21 -4.60 4.94
CA GLY A 51 -0.94 -5.00 6.12
C GLY A 51 -1.77 -3.84 6.67
N ARG A 52 -3.08 -4.04 6.81
CA ARG A 52 -4.00 -3.07 7.43
C ARG A 52 -3.50 -2.67 8.82
N ASP A 53 -3.08 -3.66 9.61
CA ASP A 53 -2.57 -3.43 10.98
C ASP A 53 -1.28 -2.60 11.01
N LEU A 54 -0.45 -2.68 9.96
CA LEU A 54 0.80 -1.95 9.80
C LEU A 54 0.50 -0.47 9.62
N LEU A 55 -0.41 -0.14 8.71
CA LEU A 55 -0.88 1.24 8.51
C LEU A 55 -1.55 1.80 9.76
N GLU A 56 -2.37 0.99 10.44
CA GLU A 56 -3.05 1.41 11.67
C GLU A 56 -2.10 1.72 12.82
N ARG A 57 -1.06 0.91 13.03
CA ARG A 57 -0.04 1.16 14.06
C ARG A 57 0.91 2.28 13.63
N GLY A 58 1.28 2.31 12.35
CA GLY A 58 2.13 3.33 11.74
C GLY A 58 1.58 4.75 11.85
N LEU A 59 0.25 4.90 11.89
CA LEU A 59 -0.40 6.19 12.18
C LEU A 59 -0.12 6.74 13.58
N ARG A 60 0.29 5.89 14.53
CA ARG A 60 0.50 6.26 15.94
C ARG A 60 1.98 6.34 16.31
N THR A 61 2.77 5.41 15.81
CA THR A 61 4.19 5.27 16.13
C THR A 61 4.95 4.76 14.93
N PRO A 62 6.23 5.13 14.75
CA PRO A 62 7.09 4.46 13.79
C PRO A 62 7.06 2.93 13.99
N ILE A 63 6.92 2.20 12.89
CA ILE A 63 6.91 0.73 12.86
C ILE A 63 7.54 0.23 11.56
N GLU A 64 8.17 -0.93 11.62
CA GLU A 64 8.77 -1.61 10.48
C GLU A 64 8.31 -3.06 10.45
N ARG A 65 8.00 -3.57 9.26
CA ARG A 65 7.69 -4.98 9.02
C ARG A 65 8.24 -5.40 7.66
N GLY A 66 9.24 -6.27 7.69
CA GLY A 66 9.91 -6.73 6.48
C GLY A 66 10.51 -5.56 5.71
N ALA A 67 10.15 -5.42 4.44
CA ALA A 67 10.62 -4.36 3.57
C ALA A 67 9.88 -3.01 3.74
N VAL A 68 8.89 -2.94 4.63
CA VAL A 68 8.01 -1.76 4.75
C VAL A 68 8.21 -1.07 6.09
N ARG A 69 8.48 0.22 6.04
CA ARG A 69 8.55 1.09 7.21
C ARG A 69 7.48 2.16 7.14
N VAL A 70 6.79 2.41 8.25
CA VAL A 70 5.67 3.36 8.32
C VAL A 70 5.83 4.26 9.53
N TRP A 71 5.75 5.57 9.35
CA TRP A 71 5.84 6.52 10.47
C TRP A 71 5.09 7.82 10.21
N PRO A 72 4.57 8.47 11.26
CA PRO A 72 4.00 9.81 11.12
C PRO A 72 5.12 10.84 10.97
N CYS A 73 4.94 11.79 10.06
CA CYS A 73 5.79 12.94 9.88
C CYS A 73 4.98 14.20 10.20
N GLY A 74 5.14 14.71 11.42
CA GLY A 74 4.31 15.78 11.95
C GLY A 74 2.86 15.35 12.16
N ARG A 75 1.92 16.29 12.01
CA ARG A 75 0.49 16.07 12.32
C ARG A 75 -0.36 15.66 11.11
N THR A 76 0.17 15.81 9.91
CA THR A 76 -0.63 15.73 8.67
C THR A 76 -0.15 14.67 7.71
N GLN A 77 1.08 14.19 7.82
CA GLN A 77 1.67 13.28 6.85
C GLN A 77 2.00 11.93 7.49
N LEU A 78 1.64 10.85 6.80
CA LEU A 78 2.16 9.51 7.05
C LEU A 78 3.15 9.18 5.95
N ILE A 79 4.32 8.67 6.34
CA ILE A 79 5.32 8.18 5.40
C ILE A 79 5.28 6.65 5.39
N VAL A 80 5.28 6.07 4.19
CA VAL A 80 5.43 4.64 3.93
C VAL A 80 6.64 4.48 3.03
N GLU A 81 7.68 3.85 3.56
CA GLU A 81 8.92 3.55 2.85
C GLU A 81 8.96 2.06 2.50
N LEU A 82 9.28 1.76 1.25
CA LEU A 82 9.44 0.42 0.72
C LEU A 82 10.89 0.23 0.30
N HIS A 83 11.54 -0.78 0.89
CA HIS A 83 12.89 -1.18 0.55
C HIS A 83 12.86 -2.36 -0.43
N SER A 84 13.45 -2.18 -1.60
CA SER A 84 13.61 -3.24 -2.59
C SER A 84 15.07 -3.35 -3.04
N THR A 85 15.39 -4.39 -3.81
CA THR A 85 16.72 -4.50 -4.44
C THR A 85 17.00 -3.38 -5.44
N ASP A 86 15.95 -2.80 -6.02
CA ASP A 86 16.03 -1.73 -7.03
C ASP A 86 16.15 -0.33 -6.39
N GLY A 87 16.04 -0.23 -5.06
CA GLY A 87 16.11 1.03 -4.31
C GLY A 87 14.96 1.21 -3.32
N VAL A 88 14.77 2.46 -2.92
CA VAL A 88 13.76 2.86 -1.92
C VAL A 88 12.66 3.67 -2.59
N GLU A 89 11.41 3.28 -2.35
CA GLU A 89 10.24 4.06 -2.73
C GLU A 89 9.55 4.64 -1.49
N VAL A 90 9.30 5.94 -1.49
CA VAL A 90 8.66 6.62 -0.37
C VAL A 90 7.34 7.23 -0.81
N PHE A 91 6.27 6.81 -0.13
CA PHE A 91 4.95 7.39 -0.25
C PHE A 91 4.66 8.30 0.93
N GLN A 92 4.17 9.50 0.64
CA GLN A 92 3.64 10.42 1.63
C GLN A 92 2.13 10.58 1.45
N PHE A 93 1.36 10.29 2.50
CA PHE A 93 -0.11 10.38 2.52
C PHE A 93 -0.60 11.39 3.55
N GLU A 94 -1.78 11.95 3.31
CA GLU A 94 -2.47 12.75 4.32
C GLU A 94 -3.11 11.84 5.38
N ILE A 95 -2.77 12.09 6.65
CA ILE A 95 -3.17 11.26 7.80
C ILE A 95 -4.69 11.17 7.94
N ARG A 96 -5.44 12.26 7.81
CA ARG A 96 -6.91 12.23 7.99
C ARG A 96 -7.59 11.35 6.95
N THR A 97 -7.04 11.30 5.74
CA THR A 97 -7.54 10.44 4.66
C THR A 97 -7.35 8.97 5.00
N LEU A 98 -6.15 8.57 5.45
CA LEU A 98 -5.90 7.20 5.91
C LEU A 98 -6.71 6.83 7.15
N ILE A 99 -6.86 7.74 8.12
CA ILE A 99 -7.71 7.52 9.31
C ILE A 99 -9.15 7.23 8.90
N ARG A 100 -9.73 8.05 8.01
CA ARG A 100 -11.12 7.87 7.55
C ARG A 100 -11.29 6.55 6.79
N PHE A 101 -10.33 6.21 5.93
CA PHE A 101 -10.34 4.95 5.20
C PHE A 101 -10.27 3.75 6.16
N LEU A 102 -9.27 3.70 7.05
CA LEU A 102 -9.07 2.60 8.01
C LEU A 102 -10.21 2.50 9.05
N ALA A 103 -10.90 3.60 9.37
CA ALA A 103 -12.10 3.55 10.19
C ALA A 103 -13.23 2.76 9.49
N ARG A 104 -13.42 2.96 8.17
CA ARG A 104 -14.41 2.21 7.38
C ARG A 104 -14.04 0.73 7.27
N THR A 105 -12.77 0.39 7.10
CA THR A 105 -12.33 -1.01 7.01
C THR A 105 -12.60 -1.79 8.30
N ARG A 106 -12.38 -1.16 9.47
CA ARG A 106 -12.68 -1.78 10.77
C ARG A 106 -14.16 -2.08 10.97
N ALA A 107 -15.05 -1.26 10.41
CA ALA A 107 -16.48 -1.49 10.49
C ALA A 107 -16.95 -2.72 9.67
N GLN A 108 -16.13 -3.19 8.72
CA GLN A 108 -16.42 -4.35 7.88
C GLN A 108 -15.66 -5.61 8.28
N ALA A 109 -14.50 -5.47 8.90
CA ALA A 109 -13.73 -6.61 9.39
C ALA A 109 -14.49 -7.26 10.56
N PRO A 110 -14.66 -8.59 10.58
CA PRO A 110 -15.15 -9.27 11.78
C PRO A 110 -14.23 -8.94 12.97
N ALA A 111 -14.81 -8.81 14.17
CA ALA A 111 -14.07 -8.55 15.41
C ALA A 111 -13.21 -9.76 15.78
N THR A 112 -12.10 -9.96 15.07
CA THR A 112 -11.16 -11.03 15.40
C THR A 112 -10.26 -10.55 16.53
N ALA A 113 -10.50 -11.09 17.72
CA ALA A 113 -9.61 -11.02 18.87
C ALA A 113 -8.18 -11.47 18.47
N ALA A 114 -7.18 -10.76 18.99
CA ALA A 114 -5.76 -10.96 18.66
C ALA A 114 -5.23 -12.34 19.11
N PRO A 115 -4.45 -13.03 18.25
CA PRO A 115 -3.44 -14.01 18.70
C PRO A 115 -2.01 -13.67 18.18
N PRO A 116 -0.97 -14.38 18.70
CA PRO A 116 0.32 -13.80 19.07
C PRO A 116 1.33 -13.66 17.95
N GLU A 117 2.34 -12.85 18.27
CA GLU A 117 3.51 -12.47 17.47
C GLU A 117 4.32 -13.66 16.93
N GLY A 118 4.85 -13.47 15.72
CA GLY A 118 5.97 -14.25 15.18
C GLY A 118 5.61 -15.12 13.99
N THR A 119 5.96 -14.66 12.78
CA THR A 119 6.74 -15.42 11.79
C THR A 119 7.09 -14.46 10.63
N ALA A 120 8.35 -14.46 10.22
CA ALA A 120 8.91 -13.63 9.16
C ALA A 120 8.19 -13.86 7.82
N GLU A 121 7.77 -12.79 7.14
CA GLU A 121 7.02 -12.87 5.90
C GLU A 121 7.74 -12.15 4.75
N LYS A 122 7.73 -12.85 3.61
CA LYS A 122 8.40 -12.62 2.32
C LYS A 122 8.13 -11.21 1.76
N PRO A 123 9.10 -10.58 1.04
CA PRO A 123 8.95 -9.22 0.52
C PRO A 123 7.74 -9.08 -0.41
N PRO A 124 7.10 -7.89 -0.48
CA PRO A 124 5.96 -7.66 -1.35
C PRO A 124 6.36 -7.86 -2.80
N SER A 125 5.66 -8.77 -3.48
CA SER A 125 5.83 -9.01 -4.91
C SER A 125 5.24 -7.84 -5.69
N ARG A 126 6.07 -7.10 -6.41
CA ARG A 126 5.63 -6.17 -7.46
C ARG A 126 4.99 -7.00 -8.59
N THR A 127 3.66 -7.03 -8.67
CA THR A 127 2.96 -7.66 -9.80
C THR A 127 2.84 -6.66 -10.93
N THR A 128 3.82 -6.64 -11.83
CA THR A 128 3.67 -5.97 -13.13
C THR A 128 2.84 -6.86 -14.06
N PRO A 129 1.80 -6.35 -14.75
CA PRO A 129 1.22 -7.09 -15.87
C PRO A 129 2.29 -7.27 -16.95
N ARG A 130 2.69 -8.53 -17.18
CA ARG A 130 3.59 -8.91 -18.27
C ARG A 130 2.90 -8.58 -19.59
N THR A 131 3.31 -7.50 -20.23
CA THR A 131 2.91 -7.23 -21.62
C THR A 131 3.56 -8.29 -22.50
N ASP A 132 2.75 -9.23 -22.96
CA ASP A 132 3.11 -10.12 -24.07
C ASP A 132 3.36 -9.24 -25.30
N ARG A 133 4.64 -8.94 -25.56
CA ARG A 133 5.05 -8.25 -26.78
C ARG A 133 5.42 -9.33 -27.79
N GLY A 134 4.43 -9.69 -28.58
CA GLY A 134 4.57 -10.56 -29.73
C GLY A 134 5.77 -10.17 -30.60
N ALA A 135 6.52 -11.20 -31.00
CA ALA A 135 7.50 -11.11 -32.06
C ALA A 135 7.16 -12.18 -33.11
N GLN A 136 6.47 -11.73 -34.15
CA GLN A 136 6.46 -12.33 -35.48
C GLN A 136 6.32 -11.15 -36.47
N PRO A 137 6.84 -11.19 -37.72
CA PRO A 137 7.72 -12.14 -38.41
C PRO A 137 8.99 -11.48 -39.02
N ALA A 138 9.86 -12.29 -39.65
CA ALA A 138 10.16 -12.24 -41.10
C ALA A 138 11.65 -12.40 -41.51
N HIS A 139 11.82 -13.20 -42.57
CA HIS A 139 12.87 -13.23 -43.60
C HIS A 139 14.26 -13.82 -43.29
N GLY A 140 14.57 -14.84 -44.09
CA GLY A 140 15.86 -15.51 -44.26
C GLY A 140 15.66 -16.84 -44.97
#